data_AF-A0A3Q3JL26-F1
#
_entry.id   AF-A0A3Q3JL26-F1
#
_cell.length_a   1.000
_cell.length_b   1.000
_cell.length_c   1.000
_cell.angle_alpha   90.00
_cell.angle_beta   90.00
_cell.angle_gamma   90.00
#
_symmetry.space_group_name_H-M   'P 1'
#
loop_
_entity.id
_entity.type
_entity.pdbx_description
1 polymer ?
#
loop_
_entity_poly.entity_id
_entity_poly.type
_entity_poly.pdbx_seq_one_letter_code
_entity_poly.pdbx_strand_id
1 'polypeptide(L)'
;MVEQFVGTWTLIASENFDDYMKALGVGLATRQMGNIVKPKLVISMDDGVISLRSESMFKTTEIKFKLNDEFDETTADGRQTKTIVTFENGKLVQKQSWDGKTTMLEREIQEGKLIAVSMA
;
A
#
# COMPACT_ATOMS: atom_id res chain seq x y z
N MET A 1 7.38 -16.82 1.75
CA MET A 1 8.22 -16.13 0.76
C MET A 1 7.40 -15.03 0.10
N VAL A 2 7.99 -14.00 -0.50
CA VAL A 2 7.22 -12.85 -1.04
C VAL A 2 6.30 -13.24 -2.21
N GLU A 3 6.63 -14.32 -2.91
CA GLU A 3 5.87 -14.92 -4.00
C GLU A 3 4.45 -15.29 -3.60
N GLN A 4 4.20 -15.57 -2.30
CA GLN A 4 2.85 -15.88 -1.82
C GLN A 4 1.86 -14.73 -2.04
N PHE A 5 2.35 -13.48 -2.13
CA PHE A 5 1.53 -12.30 -2.37
C PHE A 5 1.20 -12.09 -3.85
N VAL A 6 1.93 -12.73 -4.77
CA VAL A 6 1.73 -12.57 -6.22
C VAL A 6 0.33 -13.04 -6.59
N GLY A 7 -0.42 -12.16 -7.27
CA GLY A 7 -1.80 -12.40 -7.60
C GLY A 7 -2.61 -11.11 -7.73
N THR A 8 -3.92 -11.27 -7.89
CA THR A 8 -4.88 -10.17 -7.92
C THR A 8 -5.81 -10.27 -6.72
N TRP A 9 -5.80 -9.23 -5.90
CA TRP A 9 -6.60 -9.13 -4.67
C TRP A 9 -7.69 -8.09 -4.85
N THR A 10 -8.90 -8.38 -4.40
CA THR A 10 -10.03 -7.42 -4.44
C THR A 10 -10.36 -6.99 -3.02
N LEU A 11 -10.53 -5.69 -2.78
CA LEU A 11 -10.93 -5.19 -1.46
C LEU A 11 -12.34 -5.68 -1.11
N ILE A 12 -12.46 -6.41 0.01
CA ILE A 12 -13.74 -6.94 0.52
C ILE A 12 -14.23 -6.22 1.77
N ALA A 13 -13.32 -5.69 2.58
CA ALA A 13 -13.63 -5.00 3.84
C ALA A 13 -12.54 -3.94 4.12
N SER A 14 -12.91 -2.88 4.84
CA SER A 14 -12.03 -1.80 5.24
C SER A 14 -12.56 -1.19 6.53
N GLU A 15 -11.69 -1.02 7.52
CA GLU A 15 -12.02 -0.48 8.83
C GLU A 15 -11.08 0.69 9.14
N ASN A 16 -11.59 1.76 9.76
CA ASN A 16 -10.82 2.93 10.21
C ASN A 16 -9.98 3.68 9.13
N PHE A 17 -10.31 3.49 7.84
CA PHE A 17 -9.53 4.11 6.75
C PHE A 17 -9.67 5.65 6.71
N ASP A 18 -10.83 6.20 7.06
CA ASP A 18 -11.00 7.66 7.19
C ASP A 18 -10.08 8.25 8.26
N ASP A 19 -10.01 7.62 9.44
CA ASP A 19 -9.18 8.08 10.55
C ASP A 19 -7.70 7.99 10.21
N TYR A 20 -7.27 6.91 9.56
CA TYR A 20 -5.91 6.77 9.03
C TYR A 20 -5.57 7.90 8.06
N MET A 21 -6.40 8.10 7.03
CA MET A 21 -6.18 9.18 6.05
C MET A 21 -6.18 10.56 6.72
N LYS A 22 -7.04 10.78 7.72
CA LYS A 22 -7.08 12.02 8.49
C LYS A 22 -5.79 12.25 9.28
N ALA A 23 -5.25 11.21 9.94
CA ALA A 23 -3.98 11.29 10.66
C ALA A 23 -2.80 11.66 9.74
N LEU A 24 -2.83 11.19 8.49
CA LEU A 24 -1.86 11.56 7.45
C LEU A 24 -2.03 13.00 6.93
N GLY A 25 -3.12 13.69 7.28
CA GLY A 25 -3.44 15.04 6.81
C GLY A 25 -4.20 15.08 5.48
N VAL A 26 -4.76 13.96 5.02
CA VAL A 26 -5.55 13.91 3.78
C VAL A 26 -6.84 14.71 3.93
N GLY A 27 -7.12 15.59 2.97
CA GLY A 27 -8.32 16.43 2.96
C GLY A 27 -9.63 15.65 2.84
N LEU A 28 -10.71 16.19 3.43
CA LEU A 28 -12.01 15.51 3.58
C LEU A 28 -12.57 14.94 2.27
N ALA A 29 -12.50 15.69 1.16
CA ALA A 29 -13.02 15.24 -0.13
C ALA A 29 -12.31 13.98 -0.64
N THR A 30 -10.98 13.94 -0.55
CA THR A 30 -10.18 12.75 -0.92
C THR A 30 -10.52 11.57 -0.02
N ARG A 31 -10.74 11.80 1.28
CA ARG A 31 -11.12 10.73 2.21
C ARG A 31 -12.50 10.14 1.91
N GLN A 32 -13.48 10.99 1.60
CA GLN A 32 -14.81 10.53 1.20
C GLN A 32 -14.75 9.65 -0.05
N MET A 33 -13.97 10.07 -1.06
CA MET A 33 -13.76 9.26 -2.25
C MET A 33 -13.07 7.93 -1.91
N GLY A 34 -11.98 7.98 -1.12
CA GLY A 34 -11.20 6.81 -0.71
C GLY A 34 -12.03 5.73 -0.01
N ASN A 35 -13.04 6.11 0.79
CA ASN A 35 -13.93 5.16 1.46
C ASN A 35 -14.99 4.52 0.53
N ILE A 36 -15.27 5.12 -0.62
CA ILE A 36 -16.21 4.58 -1.61
C ILE A 36 -15.50 3.63 -2.57
N VAL A 37 -14.24 3.92 -2.89
CA VAL A 37 -13.45 3.14 -3.85
C VAL A 37 -13.16 1.74 -3.34
N LYS A 38 -13.39 0.74 -4.18
CA LYS A 38 -12.99 -0.66 -3.96
C LYS A 38 -11.90 -1.05 -4.96
N PRO A 39 -10.63 -0.81 -4.65
CA PRO A 39 -9.56 -1.10 -5.58
C PRO A 39 -9.29 -2.60 -5.70
N LYS A 40 -8.70 -2.98 -6.83
CA LYS A 40 -7.99 -4.24 -7.01
C LYS A 40 -6.50 -3.99 -6.81
N LEU A 41 -5.84 -4.83 -6.02
CA LEU A 41 -4.39 -4.81 -5.86
C LEU A 41 -3.80 -5.96 -6.67
N VAL A 42 -3.06 -5.62 -7.73
CA VAL A 42 -2.30 -6.57 -8.54
C VAL A 42 -0.86 -6.56 -8.06
N ILE A 43 -0.37 -7.72 -7.65
CA ILE A 43 1.00 -7.94 -7.20
C ILE A 43 1.66 -8.88 -8.20
N SER A 44 2.76 -8.43 -8.80
CA SER A 44 3.58 -9.25 -9.69
C SER A 44 5.04 -9.16 -9.33
N MET A 45 5.82 -10.13 -9.79
CA MET A 45 7.25 -10.17 -9.58
C MET A 45 7.94 -10.65 -10.85
N ASP A 46 8.98 -9.93 -11.25
CA ASP A 46 9.81 -10.25 -12.41
C ASP A 46 11.27 -9.93 -12.07
N ASP A 47 12.16 -10.92 -12.22
CA ASP A 47 13.60 -10.80 -11.93
C ASP A 47 13.94 -10.08 -10.59
N GLY A 48 13.23 -10.47 -9.52
CA GLY A 48 13.40 -9.89 -8.18
C GLY A 48 12.85 -8.45 -8.00
N VAL A 49 12.25 -7.87 -9.03
CA VAL A 49 11.51 -6.60 -8.96
C VAL A 49 10.04 -6.91 -8.72
N ILE A 50 9.48 -6.32 -7.66
CA ILE A 50 8.07 -6.47 -7.29
C ILE A 50 7.31 -5.25 -7.80
N SER A 51 6.17 -5.48 -8.46
CA SER A 51 5.19 -4.44 -8.77
C SER A 51 3.98 -4.54 -7.85
N LEU A 52 3.61 -3.43 -7.22
CA LEU A 52 2.34 -3.25 -6.53
C LEU A 52 1.50 -2.23 -7.28
N ARG A 53 0.45 -2.72 -7.94
CA ARG A 53 -0.44 -1.91 -8.77
C ARG A 53 -1.86 -1.90 -8.17
N SER A 54 -2.30 -0.74 -7.72
CA SER A 54 -3.65 -0.52 -7.20
C SER A 54 -4.51 0.07 -8.31
N GLU A 55 -5.57 -0.62 -8.69
CA GLU A 55 -6.48 -0.24 -9.78
C GLU A 55 -7.87 0.06 -9.24
N SER A 56 -8.43 1.21 -9.61
CA SER A 56 -9.82 1.57 -9.33
C SER A 56 -10.46 2.25 -10.54
N MET A 57 -11.77 2.50 -10.47
CA MET A 57 -12.47 3.26 -11.52
C MET A 57 -11.97 4.72 -11.64
N PHE A 58 -11.31 5.25 -10.60
CA PHE A 58 -10.92 6.66 -10.53
C PHE A 58 -9.44 6.90 -10.78
N LYS A 59 -8.58 6.03 -10.24
CA LYS A 59 -7.13 6.17 -10.29
C LYS A 59 -6.47 4.81 -10.26
N THR A 60 -5.40 4.68 -11.04
CA THR A 60 -4.45 3.59 -10.94
C THR A 60 -3.12 4.14 -10.43
N THR A 61 -2.52 3.47 -9.46
CA THR A 61 -1.17 3.76 -8.98
C THR A 61 -0.33 2.50 -9.08
N GLU A 62 0.94 2.63 -9.46
CA GLU A 62 1.88 1.52 -9.54
C GLU A 62 3.22 1.94 -8.96
N ILE A 63 3.77 1.08 -8.10
CA ILE A 63 5.16 1.18 -7.64
C ILE A 63 5.90 -0.09 -8.02
N LYS A 64 7.16 0.06 -8.41
CA LYS A 64 8.08 -1.05 -8.70
C LYS A 64 9.31 -0.89 -7.85
N PHE A 65 9.66 -1.94 -7.11
CA PHE A 65 10.74 -1.87 -6.13
C PHE A 65 11.45 -3.21 -5.98
N LYS A 66 12.66 -3.16 -5.46
CA LYS A 66 13.37 -4.31 -4.91
C LYS A 66 13.25 -4.27 -3.40
N LEU A 67 13.20 -5.44 -2.76
CA LEU A 67 13.16 -5.50 -1.30
C LEU A 67 14.45 -4.90 -0.72
N ASN A 68 14.30 -4.14 0.36
CA ASN A 68 15.38 -3.48 1.10
C ASN A 68 16.08 -2.32 0.35
N ASP A 69 15.60 -1.94 -0.83
CA ASP A 69 16.09 -0.78 -1.58
C ASP A 69 15.12 0.39 -1.39
N GLU A 70 15.63 1.55 -0.98
CA GLU A 70 14.83 2.78 -0.87
C GLU A 70 14.58 3.41 -2.25
N PHE A 71 13.38 3.94 -2.47
CA PHE A 71 12.98 4.60 -3.71
C PHE A 71 12.06 5.80 -3.45
N ASP A 72 11.94 6.67 -4.45
CA ASP A 72 10.98 7.78 -4.45
C ASP A 72 9.59 7.29 -4.86
N GLU A 73 8.58 7.60 -4.05
CA GLU A 73 7.18 7.26 -4.30
C GLU A 73 6.30 8.51 -4.28
N THR A 74 5.46 8.67 -5.30
CA THR A 74 4.31 9.58 -5.24
C THR A 74 3.08 8.78 -4.84
N THR A 75 2.55 9.04 -3.64
CA THR A 75 1.41 8.28 -3.10
C THR A 75 0.10 8.64 -3.80
N ALA A 76 -0.94 7.81 -3.60
CA ALA A 76 -2.26 8.05 -4.20
C ALA A 76 -2.87 9.41 -3.80
N ASP A 77 -2.60 9.88 -2.59
CA ASP A 77 -3.00 11.17 -2.03
C ASP A 77 -2.03 12.33 -2.37
N GLY A 78 -0.96 12.05 -3.11
CA GLY A 78 -0.07 13.07 -3.69
C GLY A 78 1.16 13.44 -2.86
N ARG A 79 1.43 12.74 -1.75
CA ARG A 79 2.67 12.93 -0.98
C ARG A 79 3.87 12.43 -1.80
N GLN A 80 4.99 13.14 -1.69
CA GLN A 80 6.29 12.68 -2.15
C GLN A 80 7.01 12.04 -0.97
N THR A 81 7.29 10.74 -1.04
CA THR A 81 7.85 9.98 0.07
C THR A 81 9.15 9.28 -0.35
N LYS A 82 10.06 9.12 0.61
CA LYS A 82 11.07 8.05 0.54
C LYS A 82 10.43 6.79 1.07
N THR A 83 10.44 5.73 0.27
CA THR A 83 9.78 4.47 0.59
C THR A 83 10.78 3.32 0.55
N ILE A 84 10.70 2.44 1.54
CA ILE A 84 11.40 1.16 1.55
C ILE A 84 10.37 0.05 1.82
N VAL A 85 10.54 -1.08 1.14
CA VAL A 85 9.73 -2.27 1.38
C VAL A 85 10.62 -3.42 1.80
N THR A 86 10.34 -4.01 2.96
CA THR A 86 11.06 -5.17 3.50
C THR A 86 10.12 -6.37 3.60
N PHE A 87 10.71 -7.56 3.70
CA PHE A 87 9.97 -8.80 3.96
C PHE A 87 10.48 -9.43 5.25
N GLU A 88 9.67 -9.33 6.30
CA GLU A 88 10.07 -9.70 7.67
C GLU A 88 8.95 -10.50 8.32
N ASN A 89 9.30 -11.62 8.96
CA ASN A 89 8.35 -12.46 9.71
C ASN A 89 7.09 -12.87 8.91
N GLY A 90 7.24 -13.11 7.61
CA GLY A 90 6.12 -13.49 6.73
C GLY A 90 5.29 -12.32 6.21
N LYS A 91 5.64 -11.08 6.57
CA LYS A 91 4.92 -9.87 6.20
C LYS A 91 5.70 -9.02 5.21
N LEU A 92 4.99 -8.37 4.29
CA LEU A 92 5.54 -7.30 3.45
C LEU A 92 5.32 -5.97 4.17
N VAL A 93 6.40 -5.31 4.58
CA VAL A 93 6.36 -4.07 5.37
C VAL A 93 6.80 -2.91 4.48
N GLN A 94 5.88 -2.02 4.16
CA GLN A 94 6.14 -0.80 3.39
C GLN A 94 6.19 0.38 4.35
N LYS A 95 7.36 1.03 4.46
CA LYS A 95 7.55 2.24 5.26
C LYS A 95 7.70 3.44 4.33
N GLN A 96 6.91 4.47 4.56
CA GLN A 96 6.94 5.73 3.82
C GLN A 96 7.32 6.87 4.77
N SER A 97 8.27 7.71 4.38
CA SER A 97 8.70 8.88 5.17
C SER A 97 8.65 10.16 4.33
N TRP A 98 8.11 11.24 4.90
CA TRP A 98 8.02 12.58 4.29
C TRP A 98 7.92 13.65 5.38
N ASP A 99 8.52 14.82 5.19
CA ASP A 99 8.40 15.98 6.09
C ASP A 99 8.55 15.67 7.59
N GLY A 100 9.47 14.75 7.93
CA GLY A 100 9.69 14.28 9.31
C GLY A 100 8.61 13.34 9.88
N LYS A 101 7.58 13.00 9.09
CA LYS A 101 6.54 12.01 9.40
C LYS A 101 6.88 10.65 8.81
N THR A 102 6.23 9.62 9.30
CA THR A 102 6.35 8.25 8.79
C THR A 102 5.02 7.52 8.93
N THR A 103 4.67 6.70 7.94
CA THR A 103 3.59 5.71 8.03
C THR A 103 4.13 4.34 7.64
N MET A 104 3.51 3.29 8.16
CA MET A 104 3.84 1.91 7.83
C MET A 104 2.60 1.16 7.35
N LEU A 105 2.77 0.34 6.32
CA LEU A 105 1.75 -0.56 5.80
C LEU A 105 2.30 -1.97 5.83
N GLU A 106 1.71 -2.83 6.65
CA GLU A 106 2.01 -4.25 6.70
C GLU A 106 1.00 -5.03 5.87
N ARG A 107 1.47 -6.00 5.11
CA ARG A 107 0.61 -6.96 4.39
C ARG A 107 0.99 -8.38 4.78
N GLU A 108 -0.01 -9.18 5.11
CA GLU A 108 0.15 -10.60 5.42
C GLU A 108 -0.98 -11.43 4.80
N ILE A 109 -0.74 -12.73 4.62
CA ILE A 109 -1.77 -13.66 4.15
C ILE A 109 -2.24 -14.51 5.31
N GLN A 110 -3.54 -14.43 5.60
CA GLN A 110 -4.21 -15.24 6.61
C GLN A 110 -5.40 -15.94 5.96
N GLU A 111 -5.44 -17.27 6.03
CA GLU A 111 -6.56 -18.07 5.52
C GLU A 111 -6.95 -17.75 4.06
N GLY A 112 -5.95 -17.50 3.20
CA GLY A 112 -6.16 -17.16 1.80
C GLY A 112 -6.64 -15.73 1.54
N LYS A 113 -6.64 -14.85 2.55
CA LYS A 113 -6.94 -13.42 2.43
C LYS A 113 -5.68 -12.59 2.65
N LEU A 114 -5.49 -11.56 1.84
CA LEU A 114 -4.49 -10.54 2.10
C LEU A 114 -5.05 -9.52 3.10
N ILE A 115 -4.44 -9.44 4.27
CA ILE A 115 -4.74 -8.47 5.31
C ILE A 115 -3.72 -7.34 5.21
N ALA A 116 -4.20 -6.11 5.12
CA ALA A 116 -3.36 -4.91 5.09
C ALA A 116 -3.65 -4.03 6.30
N VAL A 117 -2.63 -3.74 7.11
CA VAL A 117 -2.73 -2.90 8.31
C VAL A 117 -1.88 -1.66 8.10
N SER A 118 -2.48 -0.48 8.23
CA SER A 118 -1.78 0.81 8.09
C SER A 118 -1.68 1.52 9.43
N MET A 119 -0.51 2.08 9.72
CA MET A 119 -0.17 2.74 10.99
C MET A 119 0.39 4.14 10.69
N ALA A 120 -0.34 5.17 11.09
CA ALA A 120 0.01 6.58 10.89
C ALA A 120 0.91 7.14 12.00
#